data_AF-A0A5E4HH68-F1
#
_entry.id   AF-A0A5E4HH68-F1
#
_cell.length_a   1.000
_cell.length_b   1.000
_cell.length_c   1.000
_cell.angle_alpha   90.00
_cell.angle_beta   90.00
_cell.angle_gamma   90.00
#
_symmetry.space_group_name_H-M   'P 1'
#
loop_
_entity.id
_entity.type
_entity.pdbx_description
1 polymer ?
#
loop_
_entity_poly.entity_id
_entity_poly.type
_entity_poly.pdbx_seq_one_letter_code
_entity_poly.pdbx_strand_id
1 'polypeptide(L)'
;MITNIITQVAGQQQPSSVIQIIKCDESGCSNAAQFDIQNEKDKALAENPWLRTYRTVQTGDGRTFGYCGDACEVRATATGKHNIPEPSKIISQASPVAIAAAAQAVAVQKQSEEALRTGSGGKIQITE
;
A
#
# COMPACT_ATOMS: atom_id res chain seq x y z
N MET A 1 -6.85 2.36 -10.10
CA MET A 1 -8.27 1.97 -10.16
C MET A 1 -8.60 1.25 -11.46
N ILE A 2 -9.28 0.10 -11.39
CA ILE A 2 -9.84 -0.61 -12.54
C ILE A 2 -11.36 -0.37 -12.58
N THR A 3 -11.90 -0.07 -13.76
CA THR A 3 -13.34 0.08 -13.99
C THR A 3 -13.73 -0.71 -15.23
N ASN A 4 -14.77 -1.54 -15.12
CA ASN A 4 -15.29 -2.31 -16.25
C ASN A 4 -16.66 -1.76 -16.65
N ILE A 5 -16.86 -1.53 -17.95
CA ILE A 5 -18.14 -1.19 -18.57
C ILE A 5 -18.56 -2.40 -19.40
N ILE A 6 -19.69 -3.00 -19.03
CA ILE A 6 -20.18 -4.25 -19.61
C ILE A 6 -21.34 -3.92 -20.54
N THR A 7 -21.26 -4.36 -21.80
CA THR A 7 -22.37 -4.29 -22.75
C THR A 7 -22.95 -5.69 -22.94
N GLN A 8 -24.26 -5.84 -22.72
CA GLN A 8 -25.00 -7.08 -22.94
C GLN A 8 -26.09 -6.86 -23.99
N VAL A 9 -26.24 -7.82 -24.90
CA VAL A 9 -27.37 -7.86 -25.84
C VAL A 9 -28.46 -8.75 -25.22
N ALA A 10 -29.71 -8.30 -25.26
CA ALA A 10 -30.84 -9.06 -24.74
C ALA A 10 -30.89 -10.47 -25.37
N GLY A 11 -30.95 -11.50 -24.53
CA GLY A 11 -30.98 -12.90 -24.96
C GLY A 11 -29.62 -13.59 -25.10
N GLN A 12 -28.49 -12.91 -24.84
CA GLN A 12 -27.18 -13.53 -24.79
C GLN A 12 -26.72 -13.81 -23.36
N GLN A 13 -26.16 -15.01 -23.13
CA GLN A 13 -25.62 -15.44 -21.83
C GLN A 13 -24.25 -14.82 -21.51
N GLN A 14 -23.54 -14.29 -22.52
CA GLN A 14 -22.25 -13.62 -22.37
C GLN A 14 -22.32 -12.16 -22.86
N PRO A 15 -21.58 -11.24 -22.22
CA PRO A 15 -21.51 -9.85 -22.67
C PRO A 15 -20.82 -9.76 -24.03
N SER A 16 -21.36 -8.91 -24.90
CA SER A 16 -20.88 -8.67 -26.27
C SER A 16 -19.61 -7.83 -26.32
N SER A 17 -19.32 -7.09 -25.25
CA SER A 17 -18.05 -6.41 -25.03
C SER A 17 -17.87 -6.08 -23.55
N VAL A 18 -16.62 -6.04 -23.10
CA VAL A 18 -16.26 -5.59 -21.74
C VAL A 18 -15.12 -4.60 -21.85
N ILE A 19 -15.47 -3.31 -21.83
CA ILE A 19 -14.49 -2.23 -21.86
C ILE A 19 -13.87 -2.10 -20.48
N GLN A 20 -12.56 -2.28 -20.40
CA GLN A 20 -11.78 -2.13 -19.19
C GLN A 20 -11.01 -0.81 -19.24
N ILE A 21 -11.15 -0.01 -18.19
CA ILE A 21 -10.41 1.24 -17.97
C ILE A 21 -9.51 1.03 -16.76
N ILE A 22 -8.20 1.23 -16.93
CA ILE A 22 -7.20 1.11 -15.87
C ILE A 22 -6.51 2.45 -15.73
N LYS A 23 -6.47 2.99 -14.51
CA LYS A 23 -5.82 4.26 -14.15
C LYS A 23 -4.91 4.07 -12.94
N CYS A 24 -3.77 4.75 -12.92
CA CYS A 24 -2.95 4.86 -11.71
C CYS A 24 -3.46 6.00 -10.81
N ASP A 25 -3.41 5.78 -9.49
CA ASP A 25 -4.02 6.70 -8.50
C ASP A 25 -2.98 7.62 -7.82
N GLU A 26 -1.69 7.50 -8.18
CA GLU A 26 -0.61 8.28 -7.55
C GLU A 26 -0.27 9.58 -8.30
N SER A 27 0.01 10.65 -7.55
CA SER A 27 0.41 11.93 -8.09
C SER A 27 1.74 11.81 -8.85
N GLY A 28 1.77 12.28 -10.10
CA GLY A 28 2.92 12.09 -10.99
C GLY A 28 3.00 10.73 -11.68
N CYS A 29 2.00 9.86 -11.49
CA CYS A 29 1.84 8.60 -12.21
C CYS A 29 0.53 8.62 -13.02
N SER A 30 0.56 9.27 -14.19
CA SER A 30 -0.63 9.62 -14.99
C SER A 30 -1.09 8.52 -15.97
N ASN A 31 -0.54 7.31 -15.87
CA ASN A 31 -0.84 6.28 -16.86
C ASN A 31 -2.31 5.85 -16.77
N ALA A 32 -2.95 5.82 -17.94
CA ALA A 32 -4.32 5.36 -18.11
C ALA A 32 -4.43 4.58 -19.42
N ALA A 33 -5.16 3.47 -19.39
CA ALA A 33 -5.48 2.68 -20.57
C ALA A 33 -6.96 2.34 -20.58
N GLN A 34 -7.54 2.27 -21.77
CA GLN A 34 -8.90 1.83 -22.02
C GLN A 34 -8.88 0.88 -23.21
N PHE A 35 -9.45 -0.31 -23.04
CA PHE A 35 -9.47 -1.33 -24.09
C PHE A 35 -10.60 -2.33 -23.86
N ASP A 36 -11.06 -2.99 -24.92
CA ASP A 36 -11.94 -4.14 -24.79
C ASP A 36 -11.14 -5.37 -24.33
N ILE A 37 -11.48 -5.92 -23.16
CA ILE A 37 -10.74 -7.07 -22.61
C ILE A 37 -10.92 -8.34 -23.45
N GLN A 38 -12.01 -8.45 -24.21
CA GLN A 38 -12.29 -9.63 -25.03
C GLN A 38 -11.53 -9.59 -26.35
N ASN A 39 -11.39 -8.39 -26.94
CA ASN A 39 -10.91 -8.23 -28.32
C ASN A 39 -9.51 -7.58 -28.41
N GLU A 40 -9.11 -6.78 -27.44
CA GLU A 40 -7.96 -5.88 -27.55
C GLU A 40 -6.90 -6.06 -26.45
N LYS A 41 -7.07 -7.04 -25.56
CA LYS A 41 -6.18 -7.22 -24.41
C LYS A 41 -4.70 -7.32 -24.78
N ASP A 42 -4.35 -8.14 -25.77
CA ASP A 42 -2.94 -8.36 -26.14
C ASP A 42 -2.33 -7.10 -26.78
N LYS A 43 -3.11 -6.41 -27.61
CA LYS A 43 -2.72 -5.11 -28.18
C LYS A 43 -2.52 -4.08 -27.08
N ALA A 44 -3.45 -4.00 -26.12
CA ALA A 44 -3.36 -3.09 -24.99
C ALA A 44 -2.10 -3.36 -24.13
N LEU A 45 -1.77 -4.63 -23.86
CA LEU A 45 -0.55 -5.01 -23.13
C LEU A 45 0.75 -4.72 -23.90
N ALA A 46 0.70 -4.70 -25.23
CA ALA A 46 1.83 -4.34 -26.07
C ALA A 46 2.03 -2.82 -26.13
N GLU A 47 0.94 -2.06 -26.30
CA GLU A 47 0.95 -0.59 -26.37
C GLU A 47 1.17 0.06 -24.99
N ASN A 48 0.81 -0.64 -23.91
CA ASN A 48 0.93 -0.16 -22.54
C ASN A 48 1.69 -1.17 -21.66
N PRO A 49 3.04 -1.26 -21.77
CA PRO A 49 3.82 -2.22 -21.00
C PRO A 49 3.65 -2.12 -19.48
N TRP A 50 3.36 -0.91 -18.97
CA TRP A 50 3.09 -0.64 -17.55
C TRP A 50 1.87 -1.41 -17.00
N LEU A 51 0.94 -1.86 -17.86
CA LEU A 51 -0.19 -2.70 -17.44
C LEU A 51 0.28 -4.03 -16.85
N ARG A 52 1.44 -4.54 -17.26
CA ARG A 52 2.01 -5.80 -16.72
C ARG A 52 2.52 -5.65 -15.30
N THR A 53 2.91 -4.43 -14.93
CA THR A 53 3.39 -4.07 -13.59
C THR A 53 2.32 -3.37 -12.77
N TYR A 54 1.08 -3.28 -13.29
CA TYR A 54 -0.01 -2.67 -12.56
C TYR A 54 -0.37 -3.51 -11.33
N ARG A 55 -0.44 -2.87 -10.17
CA ARG A 55 -0.79 -3.50 -8.90
C ARG A 55 -1.96 -2.78 -8.26
N THR A 56 -2.90 -3.56 -7.72
CA THR A 56 -3.97 -3.06 -6.88
C THR A 56 -3.60 -3.29 -5.42
N VAL A 57 -3.66 -2.25 -4.60
CA VAL A 57 -3.42 -2.31 -3.16
C VAL A 57 -4.73 -2.00 -2.45
N GLN A 58 -5.08 -2.86 -1.49
CA GLN A 58 -6.19 -2.65 -0.57
C GLN A 58 -5.61 -2.39 0.82
N THR A 59 -6.01 -1.29 1.43
CA THR A 59 -5.53 -0.92 2.77
C THR A 59 -6.48 -1.47 3.84
N GLY A 60 -5.98 -1.58 5.08
CA GLY A 60 -6.77 -2.09 6.22
C GLY A 60 -8.00 -1.24 6.57
N ASP A 61 -8.04 0.01 6.14
CA ASP A 61 -9.17 0.93 6.30
C ASP A 61 -10.17 0.88 5.12
N GLY A 62 -9.99 -0.04 4.16
CA GLY A 62 -10.94 -0.32 3.10
C GLY A 62 -10.76 0.50 1.81
N ARG A 63 -9.76 1.40 1.74
CA ARG A 63 -9.42 2.11 0.50
C ARG A 63 -8.74 1.15 -0.48
N THR A 64 -8.93 1.39 -1.77
CA THR A 64 -8.30 0.62 -2.84
C THR A 64 -7.61 1.57 -3.82
N PHE A 65 -6.35 1.31 -4.13
CA PHE A 65 -5.52 2.10 -5.04
C PHE A 65 -4.83 1.22 -6.07
N GLY A 66 -4.45 1.80 -7.20
CA GLY A 66 -3.76 1.18 -8.30
C GLY A 66 -2.46 1.92 -8.63
N TYR A 67 -1.37 1.17 -8.79
CA TYR A 67 -0.06 1.69 -9.14
C TYR A 67 0.42 1.08 -10.45
N CYS A 68 1.07 1.87 -11.31
CA CYS A 68 1.60 1.39 -12.60
C CYS A 68 2.93 0.64 -12.46
N GLY A 69 3.50 0.56 -11.26
CA GLY A 69 4.80 -0.04 -10.99
C GLY A 69 5.48 0.49 -9.73
N ASP A 70 6.68 -0.01 -9.46
CA ASP A 70 7.42 0.19 -8.20
C ASP A 70 7.65 1.67 -7.87
N ALA A 71 7.98 2.49 -8.87
CA ALA A 71 8.23 3.91 -8.66
C ALA A 71 6.99 4.66 -8.15
N CYS A 72 5.79 4.26 -8.58
CA CYS A 72 4.53 4.86 -8.12
C CYS A 72 4.17 4.37 -6.72
N GLU A 73 4.45 3.10 -6.41
CA GLU A 73 4.23 2.52 -5.09
C GLU A 73 5.12 3.16 -4.01
N VAL A 74 6.42 3.36 -4.29
CA VAL A 74 7.34 4.02 -3.37
C VAL A 74 6.89 5.44 -3.06
N ARG A 75 6.42 6.18 -4.08
CA ARG A 75 5.86 7.54 -3.88
C ARG A 75 4.60 7.51 -3.02
N ALA A 76 3.68 6.60 -3.29
CA ALA A 76 2.45 6.45 -2.52
C ALA A 76 2.71 6.02 -1.06
N THR A 77 3.78 5.28 -0.81
CA THR A 77 4.24 4.92 0.53
C THR A 77 4.73 6.15 1.28
N ALA A 78 5.52 7.01 0.63
CA ALA A 78 6.03 8.25 1.22
C ALA A 78 4.93 9.29 1.54
N THR A 79 3.81 9.28 0.80
CA THR A 79 2.70 10.23 1.01
C THR A 79 1.67 9.76 2.04
N GLY A 80 1.85 8.58 2.65
CA GLY A 80 0.91 8.04 3.63
C GLY A 80 -0.38 7.49 3.02
N LYS A 81 -0.41 7.22 1.69
CA LYS A 81 -1.56 6.53 1.10
C LYS A 81 -1.62 5.06 1.53
N HIS A 82 -0.46 4.40 1.65
CA HIS A 82 -0.37 3.03 2.17
C HIS A 82 -0.69 2.96 3.67
N ASN A 83 -0.10 3.86 4.46
CA ASN A 83 -0.27 3.91 5.90
C ASN A 83 -0.92 5.23 6.27
N ILE A 84 -2.18 5.19 6.73
CA ILE A 84 -2.76 6.36 7.39
C ILE A 84 -1.84 6.70 8.56
N PRO A 85 -1.32 7.94 8.65
CA PRO A 85 -0.61 8.38 9.84
C PRO A 85 -1.52 8.14 11.04
N GLU A 86 -1.08 7.35 12.03
CA GLU A 86 -1.89 7.12 13.22
C GLU A 86 -2.37 8.48 13.75
N PRO A 87 -3.69 8.64 14.05
CA PRO A 87 -4.18 9.88 14.59
C PRO A 87 -3.33 10.20 15.82
N SER A 88 -2.75 11.41 15.83
CA SER A 88 -1.90 11.84 16.92
C SER A 88 -2.68 11.66 18.22
N LYS A 89 -2.27 10.70 19.04
CA LYS A 89 -2.83 10.54 20.38
C LYS A 89 -2.43 11.80 21.15
N ILE A 90 -3.29 12.80 21.14
CA ILE A 90 -3.17 13.94 22.04
C ILE A 90 -3.37 13.34 23.43
N ILE A 91 -2.28 13.12 24.16
CA ILE A 91 -2.33 12.74 25.56
C ILE A 91 -2.86 13.99 26.28
N SER A 92 -4.18 14.12 26.40
CA SER A 92 -4.78 15.39 26.85
C SER A 92 -4.46 15.71 28.31
N GLN A 93 -4.00 14.75 29.10
CA GLN A 93 -3.46 14.99 30.44
C GLN A 93 -2.41 13.92 30.77
N ALA A 94 -1.16 14.12 30.37
CA ALA A 94 -0.09 13.34 30.95
C ALA A 94 0.13 13.88 32.37
N SER A 95 -0.34 13.16 33.39
CA SER A 95 0.08 13.45 34.76
C SER A 95 1.61 13.44 34.80
N PRO A 96 2.28 14.27 35.61
CA PRO A 96 3.74 14.28 35.70
C PRO A 96 4.35 12.88 35.92
N VAL A 97 3.59 12.01 36.59
CA VAL A 97 3.92 10.60 36.84
C VAL A 97 3.88 9.77 35.54
N ALA A 98 2.88 9.97 34.68
CA ALA A 98 2.78 9.28 33.39
C ALA A 98 3.90 9.70 32.41
N ILE A 99 4.31 10.97 32.44
CA ILE A 99 5.45 11.47 31.64
C ILE A 99 6.75 10.83 32.12
N ALA A 100 6.98 10.78 33.44
CA ALA A 100 8.17 10.17 34.01
C ALA A 100 8.26 8.66 33.72
N ALA A 101 7.14 7.93 33.80
CA ALA A 101 7.09 6.52 33.46
C ALA A 101 7.35 6.26 31.97
N ALA A 102 6.78 7.08 31.08
CA ALA A 102 7.03 6.98 29.65
C ALA A 102 8.48 7.30 29.28
N ALA A 103 9.08 8.32 29.92
CA ALA A 103 10.48 8.67 29.70
C ALA A 103 11.44 7.56 30.13
N GLN A 104 11.16 6.88 31.25
CA GLN A 104 11.95 5.72 31.68
C GLN A 104 11.81 4.55 30.71
N ALA A 105 10.61 4.26 30.22
CA ALA A 105 10.39 3.18 29.24
C ALA A 105 11.16 3.44 27.93
N VAL A 106 11.15 4.67 27.42
CA VAL A 106 11.92 5.05 26.22
C VAL A 106 13.43 4.96 26.47
N ALA A 107 13.91 5.34 27.66
CA ALA A 107 15.33 5.22 28.00
C ALA A 107 15.78 3.75 28.04
N VAL A 108 14.97 2.86 28.63
CA VAL A 108 15.23 1.41 28.67
C VAL A 108 15.21 0.82 27.25
N GLN A 109 14.26 1.24 26.41
CA GLN A 109 14.17 0.77 25.03
C GLN A 109 15.36 1.23 24.18
N LYS A 110 15.83 2.47 24.34
CA LYS A 110 17.05 2.94 23.67
C LYS A 110 18.28 2.16 24.13
N GLN A 111 18.40 1.90 25.42
CA GLN A 111 19.50 1.09 25.95
C GLN A 111 19.46 -0.36 25.44
N SER A 112 18.27 -0.96 25.33
CA SER A 112 18.15 -2.32 24.79
C SER A 112 18.42 -2.37 23.28
N GLU A 113 17.93 -1.40 22.51
CA GLU A 113 18.24 -1.26 21.08
C GLU A 113 19.73 -1.02 20.83
N GLU A 114 20.39 -0.22 21.67
CA GLU A 114 21.82 0.03 21.58
C GLU A 114 22.65 -1.18 22.01
N ALA A 115 22.22 -1.94 23.03
CA ALA A 115 22.84 -3.21 23.42
C ALA A 115 22.71 -4.29 22.35
N LEU A 116 21.57 -4.34 21.65
CA LEU A 116 21.37 -5.21 20.48
C LEU A 116 22.25 -4.76 19.30
N ARG A 117 22.33 -3.44 19.04
CA ARG A 117 23.11 -2.88 17.93
C ARG A 117 24.62 -3.04 18.11
N THR A 118 25.10 -2.94 19.35
CA THR A 118 26.51 -3.10 19.70
C THR A 118 26.90 -4.55 19.95
N GLY A 119 25.99 -5.51 19.71
CA GLY A 119 26.29 -6.94 19.81
C GLY A 119 26.57 -7.42 21.25
N SER A 120 26.21 -6.64 22.26
CA SER A 120 26.39 -7.00 23.68
C SER A 120 25.21 -7.80 24.24
N GLY A 121 24.26 -8.21 23.37
CA GLY A 121 23.18 -9.14 23.70
C GLY A 121 23.76 -10.44 24.26
N GLY A 122 23.51 -10.67 25.55
CA GLY A 122 24.22 -11.63 26.38
C GLY A 122 24.30 -13.04 25.83
N LYS A 123 25.38 -13.73 26.21
CA LYS A 123 25.56 -15.17 26.04
C LYS A 123 24.27 -15.88 26.45
N ILE A 124 23.56 -16.45 25.48
CA ILE A 124 22.47 -17.39 25.74
C ILE A 124 23.13 -18.59 26.42
N GLN A 125 22.98 -18.72 27.74
CA GLN A 125 23.28 -19.97 28.42
C GLN A 125 22.18 -20.96 28.02
N ILE A 126 22.51 -21.86 27.11
CA ILE A 126 21.74 -23.09 26.92
C ILE A 126 22.17 -24.01 28.06
N THR A 127 21.31 -24.16 29.07
CA THR A 127 21.45 -25.23 30.06
C THR A 127 21.04 -26.54 29.39
N GLU A 128 21.96 -27.52 29.41
CA GLU A 128 21.69 -28.94 29.11
C GLU A 128 20.79 -29.59 30.17
#